data_AF-A0A7X8CW15-F1
#
_entry.id   AF-A0A7X8CW15-F1
#
_cell.length_a   1.000
_cell.length_b   1.000
_cell.length_c   1.000
_cell.angle_alpha   90.00
_cell.angle_beta   90.00
_cell.angle_gamma   90.00
#
_symmetry.space_group_name_H-M   'P 1'
#
loop_
_entity.id
_entity.type
_entity.pdbx_description
1 polymer ?
#
loop_
_entity_poly.entity_id
_entity_poly.type
_entity_poly.pdbx_seq_one_letter_code
_entity_poly.pdbx_strand_id
1 'polypeptide(L)'
;LSIGYFGLVLAHFGVFNVIGYIFLPFTWLASLIFPSLGSPMVLAGSLASSLAEMFIPVGVIAGGSALVKAVVAIVCVSEIIFFSASIPCILSTKIPLSIGDLLVVWFERVVLSLFLALPFALLLVGG
;
A
#
# COMPACT_ATOMS: atom_id res chain seq x y z
N LEU A 1 -4.16 7.40 16.18
CA LEU A 1 -2.77 7.39 16.70
C LEU A 1 -2.34 6.02 17.24
N SER A 2 -3.06 5.40 18.20
CA SER A 2 -2.64 4.12 18.81
C SER A 2 -2.56 2.94 17.81
N ILE A 3 -3.49 2.89 16.85
CA ILE A 3 -3.52 1.85 15.80
C ILE A 3 -2.34 2.00 14.82
N GLY A 4 -2.05 3.24 14.40
CA GLY A 4 -0.89 3.53 13.56
C GLY A 4 0.45 3.18 14.22
N TYR A 5 0.61 3.47 15.52
CA TYR A 5 1.79 3.05 16.28
C TYR A 5 1.93 1.54 16.34
N PHE A 6 0.83 0.82 16.58
CA PHE A 6 0.84 -0.64 16.53
C PHE A 6 1.22 -1.16 15.13
N GLY A 7 0.71 -0.52 14.07
CA GLY A 7 1.14 -0.75 12.70
C GLY A 7 2.64 -0.59 12.51
N LEU A 8 3.25 0.48 13.02
CA LEU A 8 4.70 0.69 12.96
C LEU A 8 5.50 -0.41 13.65
N VAL A 9 5.03 -0.89 14.82
CA VAL A 9 5.64 -2.03 15.51
C VAL A 9 5.57 -3.29 14.66
N LEU A 10 4.40 -3.59 14.06
CA LEU A 10 4.25 -4.73 13.14
C LEU A 10 5.14 -4.60 11.90
N ALA A 11 5.33 -3.37 11.38
CA ALA A 11 6.26 -3.11 10.29
C ALA A 11 7.71 -3.42 10.67
N HIS A 12 8.13 -3.02 11.87
CA HIS A 12 9.47 -3.31 12.38
C HIS A 12 9.75 -4.82 12.47
N PHE A 13 8.76 -5.62 12.86
CA PHE A 13 8.89 -7.08 12.93
C PHE A 13 8.63 -7.79 11.58
N GLY A 14 8.46 -7.05 10.49
CA GLY A 14 8.32 -7.63 9.14
C GLY A 14 6.97 -8.33 8.88
N VAL A 15 5.95 -8.08 9.70
CA VAL A 15 4.62 -8.71 9.54
C VAL A 15 3.98 -8.33 8.20
N PHE A 16 4.21 -7.11 7.72
CA PHE A 16 3.71 -6.69 6.41
C PHE A 16 4.38 -7.39 5.23
N ASN A 17 5.57 -7.98 5.40
CA ASN A 17 6.13 -8.85 4.35
C ASN A 17 5.32 -10.14 4.23
N VAL A 18 4.81 -10.67 5.35
CA VAL A 18 3.93 -11.85 5.33
C VAL A 18 2.59 -11.51 4.69
N ILE A 19 1.99 -10.37 5.05
CA ILE A 19 0.73 -9.92 4.44
C ILE A 19 0.95 -9.56 2.96
N GLY A 20 2.12 -9.03 2.62
CA GLY A 20 2.54 -8.64 1.27
C GLY A 20 2.50 -9.78 0.26
N TYR A 21 2.51 -11.05 0.68
CA TYR A 21 2.32 -12.17 -0.25
C TYR A 21 1.00 -12.08 -1.04
N ILE A 22 -0.02 -11.43 -0.50
CA ILE A 22 -1.29 -11.16 -1.20
C ILE A 22 -1.08 -10.24 -2.41
N PHE A 23 -0.15 -9.29 -2.32
CA PHE A 23 0.19 -8.35 -3.40
C PHE A 23 1.33 -8.81 -4.29
N LEU A 24 2.13 -9.79 -3.84
CA LEU A 24 3.29 -10.31 -4.57
C LEU A 24 3.02 -10.68 -6.03
N PRO A 25 1.93 -11.38 -6.41
CA PRO A 25 1.69 -11.68 -7.84
C PRO A 25 1.55 -10.40 -8.69
N PHE A 26 0.96 -9.34 -8.13
CA PHE A 26 0.75 -8.08 -8.83
C PHE A 26 2.02 -7.23 -8.89
N THR A 27 2.79 -7.17 -7.80
CA THR A 27 4.06 -6.44 -7.80
C THR A 27 5.12 -7.15 -8.62
N TRP A 28 5.09 -8.48 -8.67
CA TRP A 28 5.93 -9.27 -9.57
C TRP A 28 5.59 -9.00 -11.03
N LEU A 29 4.30 -9.01 -11.38
CA LEU A 29 3.85 -8.64 -12.73
C LEU A 29 4.22 -7.19 -13.08
N ALA A 30 4.01 -6.25 -12.17
CA ALA A 30 4.42 -4.86 -12.34
C ALA A 30 5.93 -4.72 -12.60
N SER A 31 6.75 -5.48 -11.87
CA SER A 31 8.21 -5.47 -12.05
C SER A 31 8.67 -6.16 -13.33
N LEU A 32 7.91 -7.13 -13.84
CA LEU A 32 8.14 -7.74 -15.15
C LEU A 32 7.87 -6.72 -16.27
N ILE A 33 6.76 -5.99 -16.20
CA ILE A 33 6.40 -4.95 -17.17
C ILE A 33 7.34 -3.73 -17.06
N PHE A 34 7.75 -3.39 -15.84
CA PHE A 34 8.59 -2.23 -15.54
C PHE A 34 9.80 -2.64 -14.67
N PRO A 35 10.91 -3.10 -15.28
CA PRO A 35 12.08 -3.62 -14.54
C PRO A 35 12.75 -2.61 -13.59
N SER A 36 12.51 -1.31 -13.77
CA SER A 36 13.04 -0.22 -12.94
C SER A 36 12.41 -0.14 -11.53
N LEU A 37 11.38 -0.94 -11.24
CA LEU A 37 10.72 -0.99 -9.93
C LEU A 37 11.54 -1.70 -8.83
N GLY A 38 12.59 -2.44 -9.19
CA GLY A 38 13.44 -3.13 -8.23
C GLY A 38 12.75 -4.36 -7.61
N SER A 39 12.87 -4.54 -6.30
CA SER A 39 12.46 -5.79 -5.61
C SER A 39 10.94 -5.88 -5.40
N PRO A 40 10.24 -6.88 -5.99
CA PRO A 40 8.78 -7.02 -5.89
C PRO A 40 8.27 -7.22 -4.47
N MET A 41 9.04 -7.92 -3.64
CA MET A 41 8.66 -8.24 -2.25
C MET A 41 8.64 -7.00 -1.35
N VAL A 42 9.63 -6.12 -1.48
CA VAL A 42 9.68 -4.87 -0.70
C VAL A 42 8.51 -3.96 -1.09
N LEU A 43 8.19 -3.89 -2.39
CA LEU A 43 7.02 -3.16 -2.86
C LEU A 43 5.73 -3.77 -2.29
N ALA A 44 5.59 -5.10 -2.34
CA ALA A 44 4.41 -5.79 -1.83
C ALA A 44 4.20 -5.59 -0.32
N GLY A 45 5.29 -5.64 0.47
CA GLY A 45 5.23 -5.35 1.90
C GLY A 45 4.89 -3.89 2.19
N SER A 46 5.42 -2.95 1.38
CA SER A 46 5.06 -1.54 1.47
C SER A 46 3.57 -1.31 1.17
N LEU A 47 3.03 -1.91 0.10
CA LEU A 47 1.61 -1.86 -0.24
C LEU A 47 0.71 -2.55 0.78
N ALA A 48 1.18 -3.58 1.49
CA ALA A 48 0.43 -4.18 2.58
C ALA A 48 0.41 -3.29 3.83
N SER A 49 1.47 -2.51 4.05
CA SER A 49 1.62 -1.67 5.24
C SER A 49 0.72 -0.44 5.26
N SER A 50 0.17 -0.05 4.11
CA SER A 50 -0.75 1.10 3.98
C SER A 50 -2.06 0.89 4.74
N LEU A 51 -2.49 -0.37 4.89
CA LEU A 51 -3.68 -0.75 5.66
C LEU A 51 -3.64 -0.20 7.10
N ALA A 52 -2.46 -0.20 7.70
CA ALA A 52 -2.30 0.28 9.07
C ALA A 52 -2.28 1.82 9.14
N GLU A 53 -1.53 2.47 8.25
CA GLU A 53 -1.40 3.93 8.17
C GLU A 53 -0.74 4.34 6.84
N MET A 54 -1.25 5.39 6.20
CA MET A 54 -0.77 5.88 4.89
C MET A 54 0.72 6.31 4.85
N PHE A 55 1.34 6.55 6.01
CA PHE A 55 2.74 7.00 6.09
C PHE A 55 3.74 5.86 6.27
N ILE A 56 3.30 4.68 6.73
CA ILE A 56 4.18 3.51 6.92
C ILE A 56 4.82 3.05 5.61
N PRO A 57 4.06 2.94 4.49
CA PRO A 57 4.61 2.50 3.20
C PRO A 57 5.83 3.29 2.77
N VAL A 58 5.79 4.62 2.93
CA VAL A 58 6.87 5.55 2.56
C VAL A 58 8.13 5.29 3.38
N GLY A 59 7.98 4.92 4.65
CA GLY A 59 9.10 4.50 5.51
C GLY A 59 9.75 3.20 5.02
N VAL A 60 8.96 2.22 4.57
CA VAL A 60 9.46 0.93 4.07
C VAL A 60 10.30 1.09 2.80
N ILE A 61 9.94 2.05 1.93
CA ILE A 61 10.62 2.29 0.63
C ILE A 61 11.53 3.52 0.65
N ALA A 62 11.90 4.04 1.82
CA ALA A 62 12.70 5.26 1.95
C ALA A 62 14.06 5.19 1.21
N GLY A 63 14.66 4.00 1.12
CA GLY A 63 15.90 3.75 0.36
C GLY A 63 15.70 3.45 -1.14
N GLY A 64 14.46 3.37 -1.62
CA GLY A 64 14.13 3.04 -2.99
C GLY A 64 14.38 4.17 -3.99
N SER A 65 14.28 3.84 -5.28
CA SER A 65 14.37 4.80 -6.38
C SER A 65 13.23 5.83 -6.34
N ALA A 66 13.41 6.96 -7.01
CA ALA A 66 12.38 7.99 -7.11
C ALA A 66 11.08 7.47 -7.76
N LEU A 67 11.21 6.53 -8.71
CA LEU A 67 10.08 5.85 -9.34
C LEU A 67 9.27 5.02 -8.32
N VAL A 68 9.93 4.18 -7.53
CA VAL A 68 9.25 3.36 -6.50
C VAL A 68 8.54 4.25 -5.48
N LYS A 69 9.20 5.33 -5.05
CA LYS A 69 8.62 6.32 -4.15
C LYS A 69 7.38 6.98 -4.73
N ALA A 70 7.42 7.38 -6.00
CA ALA A 70 6.28 7.99 -6.68
C ALA A 70 5.10 7.02 -6.79
N VAL A 71 5.34 5.77 -7.19
CA VAL A 71 4.29 4.74 -7.28
C VAL A 71 3.64 4.52 -5.92
N VAL A 72 4.43 4.28 -4.87
CA VAL A 72 3.91 4.03 -3.53
C VAL A 72 3.15 5.24 -2.99
N ALA A 73 3.65 6.46 -3.22
CA ALA A 73 2.95 7.67 -2.80
C ALA A 73 1.57 7.81 -3.47
N ILE A 74 1.47 7.56 -4.78
CA ILE A 74 0.19 7.61 -5.51
C ILE A 74 -0.77 6.56 -4.96
N VAL A 75 -0.30 5.34 -4.72
CA VAL A 75 -1.14 4.26 -4.16
C VAL A 75 -1.64 4.63 -2.76
N CYS A 76 -0.77 5.14 -1.88
CA CYS A 76 -1.14 5.53 -0.52
C CYS A 76 -2.20 6.63 -0.47
N VAL A 77 -2.15 7.59 -1.40
CA VAL A 77 -3.16 8.65 -1.49
C VAL A 77 -4.46 8.14 -2.11
N SER A 78 -4.37 7.20 -3.04
CA SER A 78 -5.53 6.62 -3.72
C SER A 78 -6.27 5.59 -2.85
N GLU A 79 -5.58 5.02 -1.86
CA GLU A 79 -6.14 4.12 -0.87
C GLU A 79 -6.95 4.91 0.16
N ILE A 80 -8.25 5.01 -0.09
CA ILE A 80 -9.21 5.80 0.71
C ILE A 80 -9.35 5.26 2.15
N ILE A 81 -8.90 4.03 2.43
CA ILE A 81 -9.18 3.29 3.67
C ILE A 81 -7.88 2.93 4.39
N PHE A 82 -7.70 3.45 5.61
CA PHE A 82 -6.65 3.02 6.52
C PHE A 82 -7.20 2.89 7.96
N PHE A 83 -6.67 1.94 8.73
CA PHE A 83 -7.21 1.57 10.04
C PHE A 83 -7.07 2.69 11.09
N SER A 84 -6.05 3.53 11.00
CA SER A 84 -5.78 4.57 12.01
C SER A 84 -6.84 5.67 12.11
N ALA A 85 -7.61 5.92 11.03
CA ALA A 85 -8.67 6.94 11.03
C ALA A 85 -10.00 6.48 10.43
N SER A 86 -10.00 5.75 9.31
CA SER A 86 -11.24 5.50 8.55
C SER A 86 -12.15 4.47 9.22
N ILE A 87 -11.59 3.40 9.80
CA ILE A 87 -12.39 2.29 10.34
C ILE A 87 -13.14 2.62 11.62
N PRO A 88 -12.53 3.24 12.66
CA PRO A 88 -13.27 3.63 13.86
C PRO A 88 -14.45 4.54 13.53
N CYS A 89 -14.27 5.45 12.56
CA CYS A 89 -15.33 6.33 12.07
C CYS A 89 -16.44 5.53 11.37
N ILE A 90 -16.10 4.64 10.42
CA ILE A 90 -17.08 3.84 9.68
C ILE A 90 -17.87 2.93 10.63
N LEU A 91 -17.20 2.25 11.57
CA LEU A 91 -17.84 1.40 12.58
C LEU A 91 -18.74 2.19 13.56
N SER A 92 -18.49 3.50 13.71
CA SER A 92 -19.33 4.39 14.53
C SER A 92 -20.56 4.93 13.78
N THR A 93 -20.67 4.67 12.46
CA THR A 93 -21.82 5.09 11.64
C THR A 93 -22.80 3.94 11.41
N LYS A 94 -24.06 4.25 11.06
CA LYS A 94 -25.08 3.23 10.72
C LYS A 94 -24.93 2.67 9.29
N ILE A 95 -23.74 2.74 8.70
CA ILE A 95 -23.50 2.23 7.35
C ILE A 95 -23.41 0.70 7.43
N PRO A 96 -24.20 -0.06 6.64
CA PRO A 96 -24.22 -1.52 6.68
C PRO A 96 -23.04 -2.13 5.90
N LEU A 97 -21.81 -1.76 6.24
CA LEU A 97 -20.59 -2.33 5.66
C LEU A 97 -19.87 -3.19 6.70
N SER A 98 -19.49 -4.40 6.31
CA SER A 98 -18.68 -5.28 7.16
C SER A 98 -17.19 -4.92 7.05
N ILE A 99 -16.39 -5.32 8.05
CA ILE A 99 -14.92 -5.19 7.97
C ILE A 99 -14.37 -5.96 6.77
N GLY A 100 -14.98 -7.09 6.40
CA GLY A 100 -14.61 -7.85 5.22
C GLY A 100 -14.76 -7.05 3.93
N ASP A 101 -15.87 -6.32 3.77
CA ASP A 101 -16.10 -5.47 2.60
C ASP A 101 -15.05 -4.37 2.49
N LEU A 102 -14.66 -3.76 3.61
CA LEU A 102 -13.61 -2.75 3.66
C LEU A 102 -12.25 -3.33 3.23
N LEU A 103 -11.93 -4.56 3.64
CA LEU A 103 -10.70 -5.24 3.25
C LEU A 103 -10.69 -5.62 1.76
N VAL A 104 -11.83 -6.05 1.21
CA VAL A 104 -11.94 -6.33 -0.24
C VAL A 104 -11.74 -5.06 -1.05
N VAL A 105 -12.44 -3.98 -0.70
CA VAL A 105 -12.31 -2.69 -1.38
C VAL A 105 -10.89 -2.13 -1.25
N TRP A 106 -10.28 -2.27 -0.08
CA TRP A 106 -8.88 -1.91 0.12
C TRP A 106 -7.95 -2.66 -0.85
N PHE A 107 -8.06 -3.99 -0.91
CA PHE A 107 -7.24 -4.81 -1.79
C PHE A 107 -7.43 -4.42 -3.27
N GLU A 108 -8.68 -4.29 -3.72
CA GLU A 108 -8.99 -3.86 -5.09
C GLU A 108 -8.40 -2.48 -5.41
N ARG A 109 -8.57 -1.52 -4.49
CA ARG A 109 -8.02 -0.17 -4.63
C ARG A 109 -6.51 -0.18 -4.74
N VAL A 110 -5.81 -0.92 -3.88
CA VAL A 110 -4.35 -1.02 -3.92
C VAL A 110 -3.87 -1.59 -5.26
N VAL A 111 -4.48 -2.68 -5.72
CA VAL A 111 -4.08 -3.33 -6.98
C VAL A 111 -4.38 -2.42 -8.18
N LEU A 112 -5.57 -1.84 -8.26
CA LEU A 112 -5.93 -0.93 -9.35
C LEU A 112 -5.06 0.33 -9.35
N SER A 113 -4.83 0.91 -8.18
CA SER A 113 -3.98 2.08 -8.03
C SER A 113 -2.53 1.77 -8.37
N LEU A 114 -2.01 0.57 -8.07
CA LEU A 114 -0.67 0.17 -8.49
C LEU A 114 -0.53 0.25 -10.01
N PHE A 115 -1.43 -0.39 -10.76
CA PHE A 115 -1.35 -0.41 -12.23
C PHE A 115 -1.64 0.94 -12.88
N LEU A 116 -2.47 1.77 -12.26
CA LEU A 116 -2.68 3.14 -12.70
C LEU A 116 -1.46 4.02 -12.38
N ALA A 117 -0.84 3.87 -11.21
CA ALA A 117 0.29 4.69 -10.78
C ALA A 117 1.55 4.47 -11.62
N LEU A 118 1.81 3.24 -12.08
CA LEU A 118 3.01 2.90 -12.86
C LEU A 118 3.24 3.80 -14.09
N PRO A 119 2.29 3.93 -15.05
CA PRO A 119 2.50 4.78 -16.22
C PRO A 119 2.63 6.27 -15.85
N PHE A 120 1.87 6.76 -14.86
CA PHE A 120 1.98 8.15 -14.42
C PHE A 120 3.32 8.44 -13.75
N ALA A 121 3.79 7.55 -12.88
CA ALA A 121 5.06 7.68 -12.19
C ALA A 121 6.24 7.64 -13.17
N LEU A 122 6.16 6.78 -14.20
CA LEU A 122 7.17 6.73 -15.26
C LEU A 122 7.19 8.01 -16.09
N LEU A 123 6.03 8.58 -16.41
CA LEU A 123 5.95 9.83 -17.17
C LEU A 123 6.47 11.04 -16.36
N LEU A 124 6.23 11.06 -15.05
CA LEU A 124 6.63 12.19 -14.20
C LEU A 124 8.08 12.12 -13.72
N VAL A 125 8.62 10.92 -13.51
CA VAL A 125 9.90 10.71 -12.80
C VAL A 125 10.84 9.74 -13.52
N GLY A 126 10.39 9.08 -14.59
CA GLY A 126 11.15 8.06 -15.32
C GLY A 126 12.07 8.57 -16.44
N GLY A 127 12.28 9.89 -16.52
CA GLY A 127 13.21 10.56 -17.45
C GLY A 127 14.58 10.83 -16.82
#